data_AF-A0AAU1HFB3-F1
#
_entry.id   AF-A0AAU1HFB3-F1
#
_cell.length_a   1.000
_cell.length_b   1.000
_cell.length_c   1.000
_cell.angle_alpha   90.00
_cell.angle_beta   90.00
_cell.angle_gamma   90.00
#
_symmetry.space_group_name_H-M   'P 1'
#
loop_
_entity.id
_entity.type
_entity.pdbx_description
1 polymer ?
#
loop_
_entity_poly.entity_id
_entity_poly.type
_entity_poly.pdbx_seq_one_letter_code
_entity_poly.pdbx_strand_id
1 'polypeptide(L)' 'MRIRIGVVVLAVVLLIAAFLSNIPSEAEAEAACRRALDNTSTWTERPDVCADVSDEAYRTFLLMYALRQEGLD' A
#
# COMPACT_ATOMS: atom_id res chain seq x y z
N MET A 1 -36.85 17.98 14.37
CA MET A 1 -35.91 16.88 14.71
C MET A 1 -35.39 16.10 13.48
N ARG A 2 -36.21 15.87 12.43
CA ARG A 2 -35.81 15.14 11.20
C ARG A 2 -34.62 15.75 10.42
N ILE A 3 -34.53 17.08 10.33
CA ILE A 3 -33.43 17.77 9.63
C ILE A 3 -32.06 17.49 10.30
N ARG A 4 -32.03 17.35 11.64
CA ARG A 4 -30.79 17.06 12.38
C ARG A 4 -30.29 15.64 12.11
N ILE A 5 -31.19 14.69 11.88
CA ILE A 5 -30.83 13.29 11.59
C ILE A 5 -30.22 13.18 10.18
N GLY A 6 -30.79 13.88 9.19
CA GLY A 6 -30.25 13.88 7.82
C GLY A 6 -28.83 14.44 7.74
N VAL A 7 -28.53 15.50 8.50
CA VAL A 7 -27.18 16.10 8.55
C VAL A 7 -26.17 15.16 9.21
N VAL A 8 -26.57 14.46 10.28
CA VAL A 8 -25.68 13.50 10.97
C VAL A 8 -25.37 12.30 10.07
N VAL A 9 -26.36 11.76 9.36
CA VAL A 9 -26.15 10.66 8.42
C VAL A 9 -25.21 11.08 7.28
N LEU A 10 -25.39 12.28 6.73
CA LEU A 10 -24.50 12.80 5.68
C LEU A 10 -23.06 12.93 6.17
N ALA A 11 -22.85 13.45 7.38
CA ALA A 11 -21.52 13.58 7.97
C ALA A 11 -20.83 12.22 8.18
N VAL A 12 -21.57 11.20 8.61
CA VAL A 12 -21.04 9.83 8.79
C VAL A 12 -20.65 9.22 7.45
N VAL A 13 -21.47 9.38 6.41
CA VAL A 13 -21.16 8.86 5.06
C VAL A 13 -19.91 9.52 4.49
N LEU A 14 -19.74 10.83 4.68
CA LEU A 14 -18.55 11.55 4.21
C LEU A 14 -17.27 11.11 4.93
N LEU A 15 -17.35 10.84 6.24
CA LEU A 15 -16.21 10.31 7.00
C LEU A 15 -15.81 8.91 6.54
N ILE A 16 -16.78 8.03 6.29
CA ILE A 16 -16.52 6.68 5.78
C ILE A 16 -15.90 6.74 4.38
N ALA A 17 -16.43 7.60 3.50
CA ALA A 17 -15.89 7.78 2.15
C ALA A 17 -14.44 8.28 2.19
N ALA A 18 -14.14 9.29 3.03
CA ALA A 18 -12.78 9.78 3.21
C ALA A 18 -11.83 8.70 3.75
N PHE A 19 -12.31 7.83 4.65
CA PHE A 19 -11.53 6.72 5.17
C PHE A 19 -11.22 5.67 4.11
N LEU A 20 -12.21 5.32 3.28
CA LEU A 20 -12.05 4.38 2.17
C LEU A 20 -11.14 4.95 1.07
N SER A 21 -11.19 6.24 0.82
CA SER A 21 -10.29 6.93 -0.14
C SER A 21 -8.86 7.07 0.36
N ASN A 22 -8.61 6.91 1.66
CA ASN A 22 -7.27 6.98 2.26
C ASN A 22 -6.62 5.60 2.40
N ILE A 23 -7.30 4.52 1.97
CA ILE A 23 -6.69 3.21 1.81
C ILE A 23 -5.85 3.29 0.52
N PRO A 24 -4.51 3.19 0.60
CA PRO A 24 -3.70 3.15 -0.60
C PRO A 24 -4.18 2.00 -1.47
N SER A 25 -4.39 2.28 -2.76
CA SER A 25 -4.70 1.20 -3.71
C SER A 25 -3.56 0.18 -3.69
N GLU A 26 -3.85 -1.10 -3.94
CA GLU A 26 -2.82 -2.15 -3.99
C GLU A 26 -1.66 -1.74 -4.92
N ALA A 27 -1.97 -1.09 -6.04
CA ALA A 27 -0.96 -0.58 -6.97
C ALA A 27 -0.04 0.51 -6.38
N GLU A 28 -0.57 1.35 -5.48
CA GLU A 28 0.20 2.39 -4.78
C GLU A 28 1.09 1.77 -3.70
N ALA A 29 0.57 0.81 -2.95
CA ALA A 29 1.33 0.05 -1.96
C ALA A 29 2.48 -0.74 -2.63
N GLU A 30 2.21 -1.39 -3.76
CA GLU A 30 3.24 -2.08 -4.55
C GLU A 30 4.28 -1.12 -5.12
N ALA A 31 3.87 0.05 -5.60
CA ALA A 31 4.80 1.07 -6.09
C ALA A 31 5.66 1.64 -4.96
N ALA A 32 5.09 1.88 -3.78
CA ALA A 32 5.83 2.32 -2.60
C ALA A 32 6.83 1.26 -2.14
N CYS A 33 6.40 0.00 -2.06
CA CYS A 33 7.26 -1.12 -1.70
C CYS A 33 8.45 -1.28 -2.67
N ARG A 34 8.21 -1.24 -3.99
CA ARG A 34 9.30 -1.33 -5.00
C ARG A 34 10.32 -0.21 -4.89
N ARG A 35 9.92 1.01 -4.50
CA ARG A 35 10.84 2.14 -4.30
C ARG A 35 11.64 2.03 -3.01
N ALA A 36 11.12 1.34 -2.01
CA ALA A 36 11.76 1.17 -0.71
C ALA A 36 12.69 -0.04 -0.65
N LEU A 37 12.68 -0.90 -1.67
CA LEU A 37 13.63 -2.00 -1.77
C LEU A 37 15.07 -1.49 -1.93
N ASP A 38 15.94 -2.03 -1.10
CA ASP A 38 17.36 -1.72 -1.05
C ASP A 38 18.22 -2.98 -0.81
N ASN A 39 19.54 -2.78 -0.65
CA ASN A 39 20.50 -3.86 -0.40
C ASN A 39 20.31 -4.60 0.93
N THR A 40 19.53 -4.03 1.86
CA THR A 40 19.23 -4.64 3.16
C THR A 40 17.90 -5.40 3.14
N SER A 41 17.09 -5.16 2.11
CA SER A 41 15.79 -5.80 1.94
C SER A 41 15.96 -7.29 1.62
N THR A 42 15.48 -8.15 2.52
CA THR A 42 15.51 -9.60 2.33
C THR A 42 14.16 -10.21 2.68
N TRP A 43 13.99 -11.51 2.43
CA TRP A 43 12.77 -12.23 2.81
C TRP A 43 12.45 -12.10 4.31
N THR A 44 13.47 -12.06 5.16
CA THR A 44 13.35 -11.94 6.61
C THR A 44 13.43 -10.51 7.13
N GLU A 45 13.86 -9.58 6.28
CA GLU A 45 14.03 -8.16 6.61
C GLU A 45 13.21 -7.34 5.62
N ARG A 46 11.89 -7.37 5.83
CA ARG A 46 10.92 -6.68 4.99
C ARG A 46 10.71 -5.24 5.50
N PRO A 47 10.77 -4.23 4.61
CA PRO A 47 10.40 -2.86 4.97
C PRO A 47 8.93 -2.75 5.37
N ASP A 48 8.62 -1.92 6.38
CA ASP A 48 7.24 -1.72 6.86
C ASP A 48 6.27 -1.27 5.76
N VAL A 49 6.77 -0.51 4.78
CA VAL A 49 5.98 -0.05 3.61
C VAL A 49 5.57 -1.19 2.67
N CYS A 50 6.16 -2.38 2.82
CA CYS A 50 5.79 -3.59 2.10
C CYS A 50 4.88 -4.52 2.94
N ALA A 51 4.47 -4.12 4.15
CA ALA A 51 3.67 -4.96 5.05
C ALA A 51 2.31 -5.34 4.43
N ASP A 52 1.70 -4.42 3.68
CA ASP A 52 0.41 -4.62 3.01
C ASP A 52 0.53 -5.32 1.65
N VAL A 53 1.74 -5.64 1.18
CA VAL A 53 1.99 -6.36 -0.07
C VAL A 53 1.98 -7.86 0.19
N SER A 54 1.35 -8.63 -0.70
CA SER A 54 1.35 -10.08 -0.59
C SER A 54 2.77 -10.67 -0.65
N ASP A 55 2.96 -11.80 0.03
CA ASP A 55 4.23 -12.53 0.07
C ASP A 55 4.76 -12.92 -1.32
N GLU A 56 3.87 -13.30 -2.22
CA GLU A 56 4.22 -13.66 -3.60
C GLU A 56 4.69 -12.44 -4.40
N ALA A 57 3.98 -11.32 -4.28
CA ALA A 57 4.37 -10.07 -4.93
C ALA A 57 5.70 -9.56 -4.38
N TYR A 58 5.92 -9.63 -3.07
CA TYR A 58 7.18 -9.23 -2.44
C TYR A 58 8.37 -10.04 -2.95
N ARG A 59 8.23 -11.37 -3.11
CA ARG A 59 9.27 -12.22 -3.72
C ARG A 59 9.61 -11.78 -5.13
N THR A 60 8.58 -11.49 -5.92
CA THR A 60 8.76 -11.01 -7.30
C THR A 60 9.50 -9.67 -7.30
N PHE A 61 9.18 -8.76 -6.38
CA PHE A 61 9.87 -7.48 -6.29
C PHE A 61 11.33 -7.63 -5.86
N LEU A 62 11.64 -8.53 -4.91
CA LEU A 62 13.03 -8.85 -4.54
C LEU A 62 13.82 -9.41 -5.73
N LEU A 63 13.23 -10.33 -6.51
CA LEU A 63 13.84 -10.87 -7.71
C LEU A 63 14.12 -9.78 -8.75
N MET A 64 13.12 -8.95 -9.05
CA MET A 64 13.25 -7.85 -10.01
C MET A 64 14.30 -6.82 -9.55
N TYR A 65 14.38 -6.56 -8.25
CA TYR A 65 15.40 -5.69 -7.68
C TYR A 65 16.81 -6.28 -7.88
N ALA A 66 16.99 -7.57 -7.60
CA ALA A 66 18.27 -8.26 -7.81
C ALA A 66 18.69 -8.24 -9.29
N LEU A 67 17.76 -8.53 -10.21
CA LEU A 67 18.01 -8.48 -11.66
C LEU A 67 18.44 -7.09 -12.12
N ARG A 68 17.75 -6.03 -11.66
CA ARG A 68 18.14 -4.64 -11.96
C ARG A 68 19.54 -4.31 -11.46
N GLN A 69 19.92 -4.81 -10.28
CA GLN A 69 21.27 -4.58 -9.75
C GLN A 69 22.36 -5.30 -10.53
N GLU A 70 22.02 -6.41 -11.18
CA GLU A 70 22.91 -7.09 -12.14
C GLU A 70 22.93 -6.41 -13.52
N GLY A 71 22.14 -5.34 -13.71
CA GLY A 71 22.02 -4.65 -15.01
C GLY A 71 21.14 -5.39 -16.02
N LEU A 72 20.30 -6.31 -15.53
CA LEU A 72 19.34 -7.09 -16.31
C LEU A 72 17.95 -6.47 -16.09
N ASP A 73 17.64 -5.37 -16.79
CA ASP A 73 16.30 -4.73 -16.83
C ASP A 73 15.74 -4.79 -18.26
#